data_AF-A0A7S3C4N4-F1
#
_entry.id   AF-A0A7S3C4N4-F1
#
_cell.length_a   1.000
_cell.length_b   1.000
_cell.length_c   1.000
_cell.angle_alpha   90.00
_cell.angle_beta   90.00
_cell.angle_gamma   90.00
#
_symmetry.space_group_name_H-M   'P 1'
#
loop_
_entity.id
_entity.type
_entity.pdbx_description
1 polymer ?
#
loop_
_entity_poly.entity_id
_entity_poly.type
_entity_poly.pdbx_seq_one_letter_code
_entity_poly.pdbx_strand_id
1 'polypeptide(L)'
;SFRTVLSHLPVLQQAGVDCQVEMGCVMLHMELMKDLLSPQSRIKLTESEAEGVQLDGMHWQAISDDKEAEGLLQLATQNKAVHTLQADNGFLDACHIITAIRMPT
;
A
#
# COMPACT_ATOMS: atom_id res chain seq x y z
N SER A 1 11.58 -6.29 -4.95
CA SER A 1 11.05 -5.04 -5.57
C SER A 1 9.73 -5.37 -6.24
N PHE A 2 8.75 -4.45 -6.29
CA PHE A 2 7.48 -4.67 -6.99
C PHE A 2 7.71 -5.04 -8.45
N ARG A 3 8.68 -4.39 -9.12
CA ARG A 3 9.07 -4.72 -10.50
C ARG A 3 9.47 -6.18 -10.68
N THR A 4 10.17 -6.76 -9.70
CA THR A 4 10.53 -8.19 -9.73
C THR A 4 9.27 -9.05 -9.70
N VAL A 5 8.33 -8.78 -8.80
CA VAL A 5 7.08 -9.55 -8.68
C VAL A 5 6.24 -9.43 -9.94
N LEU A 6 6.04 -8.21 -10.43
CA LEU A 6 5.26 -7.92 -11.64
C LEU A 6 5.89 -8.51 -12.91
N SER A 7 7.22 -8.62 -12.99
CA SER A 7 7.89 -9.23 -14.14
C SER A 7 7.59 -10.73 -14.32
N HIS A 8 7.19 -11.42 -13.25
CA HIS A 8 6.85 -12.85 -13.29
C HIS A 8 5.36 -13.13 -13.52
N LEU A 9 4.51 -12.12 -13.34
CA LEU A 9 3.06 -12.21 -13.50
C LEU A 9 2.62 -12.73 -14.88
N PRO A 10 3.19 -12.23 -16.01
CA PRO A 10 2.82 -12.74 -17.34
C PRO A 10 3.15 -14.22 -17.53
N VAL A 11 4.24 -14.70 -16.91
CA VAL A 11 4.65 -16.11 -17.00
C VAL A 11 3.66 -17.01 -16.25
N LEU A 12 3.22 -16.58 -15.07
CA LEU A 12 2.23 -17.31 -14.27
C LEU A 12 0.86 -17.35 -14.97
N GLN A 13 0.41 -16.22 -15.53
CA GLN A 13 -0.84 -16.14 -16.29
C GLN A 13 -0.80 -17.01 -17.55
N GLN A 14 0.32 -17.07 -18.27
CA GLN A 14 0.51 -17.96 -19.42
C GLN A 14 0.49 -19.44 -19.03
N ALA A 15 0.90 -19.78 -17.80
CA ALA A 15 0.82 -21.13 -17.24
C ALA A 15 -0.61 -21.49 -16.78
N GLY A 16 -1.61 -20.61 -16.97
CA GLY A 16 -2.99 -20.83 -16.54
C GLY A 16 -3.17 -20.69 -15.02
N VAL A 17 -2.21 -20.11 -14.32
CA VAL A 17 -2.34 -19.77 -12.90
C VAL A 17 -3.11 -18.46 -12.79
N ASP A 18 -4.26 -18.51 -12.13
CA ASP A 18 -5.00 -17.30 -11.77
C ASP A 18 -4.25 -16.60 -10.63
N CYS A 19 -3.48 -15.57 -10.98
CA CYS A 19 -2.70 -14.80 -10.02
C CYS A 19 -3.03 -13.32 -10.15
N GLN A 20 -3.48 -12.75 -9.04
CA GLN A 20 -3.67 -11.31 -8.86
C GLN A 20 -2.55 -10.79 -7.96
N VAL A 21 -1.98 -9.65 -8.30
CA VAL A 21 -1.07 -8.92 -7.41
C VAL A 21 -1.79 -7.64 -6.98
N GLU A 22 -1.69 -7.34 -5.69
CA GLU A 22 -2.29 -6.16 -5.11
C GLU A 22 -1.24 -5.36 -4.37
N MET A 23 -1.39 -4.04 -4.42
CA MET A 23 -0.54 -3.10 -3.72
C MET A 23 -1.36 -2.26 -2.76
N GLY A 24 -0.80 -2.00 -1.59
CA GLY A 24 -1.30 -0.99 -0.67
C GLY A 24 -0.19 -0.08 -0.20
N CYS A 25 -0.56 1.11 0.25
CA CYS A 25 0.38 2.12 0.70
C CYS A 25 -0.17 2.86 1.91
N VAL A 26 0.60 2.87 3.01
CA VAL A 26 0.19 3.50 4.27
C VAL A 26 1.27 4.44 4.78
N MET A 27 0.84 5.49 5.46
CA MET A 27 1.69 6.40 6.20
C MET A 27 1.54 6.14 7.69
N LEU A 28 2.66 6.04 8.39
CA LEU A 28 2.73 6.01 9.84
C LEU A 28 3.38 7.33 10.32
N HIS A 29 2.63 8.11 11.09
CA HIS A 29 3.10 9.37 11.66
C HIS A 29 2.58 9.51 13.10
N MET A 30 3.48 9.62 14.08
CA MET A 30 3.15 9.75 15.51
C MET A 30 2.09 8.72 15.97
N GLU A 31 2.36 7.44 15.71
CA GLU A 31 1.45 6.29 16.00
C GLU A 31 0.12 6.28 15.22
N LEU A 32 -0.12 7.29 14.39
CA LEU A 32 -1.31 7.40 13.57
C LEU A 32 -1.04 6.79 12.19
N MET A 33 -1.83 5.77 11.83
CA MET A 33 -1.79 5.17 10.50
C MET A 33 -2.86 5.75 9.59
N LYS A 34 -2.44 6.05 8.36
CA LYS A 34 -3.30 6.55 7.29
C LYS A 34 -3.09 5.73 6.03
N ASP A 35 -4.19 5.34 5.41
CA ASP A 35 -4.19 4.77 4.08
C ASP A 35 -3.96 5.89 3.05
N LEU A 36 -2.93 5.76 2.23
CA LEU A 36 -2.60 6.75 1.21
C LEU A 36 -3.26 6.46 -0.14
N LEU A 37 -3.83 5.26 -0.35
CA LEU A 37 -4.58 4.94 -1.56
C LEU A 37 -6.09 5.18 -1.35
N SER A 38 -6.57 5.07 -0.12
CA SER A 38 -7.94 5.41 0.29
C SER A 38 -7.95 6.26 1.58
N PRO A 39 -7.71 7.58 1.50
CA PRO A 39 -7.62 8.48 2.66
C PRO A 39 -8.79 8.46 3.66
N GLN A 40 -9.95 7.98 3.22
CA GLN A 40 -11.16 7.86 4.04
C GLN A 40 -11.20 6.57 4.88
N SER A 41 -10.40 5.57 4.50
CA SER A 41 -10.31 4.29 5.20
C SER A 41 -9.70 4.48 6.60
N ARG A 42 -10.27 3.78 7.59
CA ARG A 42 -9.69 3.69 8.92
C ARG A 42 -8.85 2.42 8.99
N ILE A 43 -7.54 2.60 9.20
CA ILE A 43 -6.62 1.48 9.43
C ILE A 43 -6.55 1.18 10.92
N LYS A 44 -6.58 -0.11 11.27
CA LYS A 44 -6.32 -0.59 12.63
C LYS A 44 -5.18 -1.59 12.61
N LEU A 45 -4.32 -1.49 13.62
CA LEU A 45 -3.35 -2.54 13.92
C LEU A 45 -4.04 -3.59 14.77
N THR A 46 -4.01 -4.84 14.30
CA THR A 46 -4.50 -6.01 15.03
C THR A 46 -3.36 -6.99 15.22
N GLU A 47 -3.38 -7.76 16.30
CA GLU A 47 -2.39 -8.79 16.57
C GLU A 47 -3.11 -10.07 16.95
N SER A 48 -2.72 -11.18 16.32
CA SER A 48 -3.20 -12.51 16.67
C SER A 48 -2.05 -13.49 16.82
N GLU A 49 -2.21 -14.51 17.66
CA GLU A 49 -1.18 -15.54 17.84
C GLU A 49 -0.92 -16.35 16.55
N ALA A 50 -1.94 -16.49 15.70
CA ALA A 50 -1.87 -17.29 14.49
C ALA A 50 -1.24 -16.56 13.31
N GLU A 51 -1.53 -15.26 13.16
CA GLU A 51 -1.20 -14.49 11.96
C GLU A 51 -0.24 -13.31 12.23
N GLY A 52 0.11 -13.09 13.49
CA GLY A 52 0.96 -11.99 13.92
C GLY A 52 0.28 -10.63 13.81
N VAL A 53 1.08 -9.59 13.57
CA VAL A 53 0.61 -8.21 13.43
C VAL A 53 0.05 -7.98 12.02
N GLN A 54 -1.16 -7.43 11.96
CA GLN A 54 -1.89 -7.14 10.74
C GLN A 54 -2.39 -5.71 10.69
N LEU A 55 -2.62 -5.24 9.47
CA LEU A 55 -3.28 -3.96 9.18
C LEU A 55 -4.68 -4.23 8.63
N ASP A 56 -5.68 -4.11 9.50
CA ASP A 56 -7.08 -4.19 9.11
C ASP A 56 -7.54 -2.86 8.51
N GLY A 57 -8.42 -2.92 7.50
CA GLY A 57 -8.96 -1.76 6.80
C GLY A 57 -8.02 -1.08 5.79
N MET A 58 -6.87 -1.68 5.50
CA MET A 58 -5.96 -1.22 4.44
C MET A 58 -6.57 -1.49 3.06
N HIS A 59 -6.54 -0.48 2.18
CA HIS A 59 -6.97 -0.59 0.81
C HIS A 59 -5.91 -1.30 -0.04
N TRP A 60 -6.36 -2.29 -0.79
CA TRP A 60 -5.55 -3.09 -1.69
C TRP A 60 -6.05 -2.86 -3.11
N GLN A 61 -5.17 -2.33 -3.96
CA GLN A 61 -5.46 -2.08 -5.35
C GLN A 61 -4.78 -3.13 -6.20
N ALA A 62 -5.55 -3.83 -7.04
CA ALA A 62 -5.02 -4.74 -8.03
C ALA A 62 -4.10 -3.99 -9.00
N ILE A 63 -2.95 -4.58 -9.30
CA ILE A 63 -1.96 -4.10 -10.25
C ILE A 63 -1.51 -5.24 -11.18
N SER A 64 -1.31 -4.91 -12.44
CA SER A 64 -0.93 -5.84 -13.51
C SER A 64 0.40 -5.48 -14.15
N ASP A 65 0.84 -4.23 -14.03
CA ASP A 65 2.11 -3.75 -14.58
C ASP A 65 2.81 -2.68 -13.73
N ASP A 66 4.05 -2.39 -14.10
CA ASP A 66 4.91 -1.40 -13.42
C ASP A 66 4.33 0.03 -13.48
N LYS A 67 3.56 0.37 -14.54
CA LYS A 67 2.99 1.72 -14.70
C LYS A 67 1.85 1.95 -13.73
N GLU A 68 1.01 0.95 -13.51
CA GLU A 68 -0.04 1.00 -12.50
C GLU A 68 0.56 1.17 -11.11
N ALA A 69 1.59 0.41 -10.77
CA ALA A 69 2.31 0.55 -9.50
C ALA A 69 2.93 1.96 -9.33
N GLU A 70 3.57 2.50 -10.37
CA GLU A 70 4.11 3.87 -10.36
C GLU A 70 3.00 4.93 -10.19
N GLY A 71 1.85 4.75 -10.84
CA GLY A 71 0.68 5.61 -10.67
C GLY A 71 0.17 5.63 -9.22
N LEU A 72 0.12 4.48 -8.55
CA LEU A 72 -0.26 4.39 -7.14
C LEU A 72 0.76 5.06 -6.21
N LEU A 73 2.06 4.94 -6.50
CA LEU A 73 3.10 5.63 -5.74
C LEU A 73 2.99 7.16 -5.88
N GLN A 74 2.65 7.65 -7.08
CA GLN A 74 2.40 9.07 -7.32
C GLN A 74 1.15 9.55 -6.57
N LEU A 75 0.05 8.79 -6.62
CA LEU A 75 -1.17 9.07 -5.86
C LEU A 75 -0.88 9.14 -4.35
N ALA A 76 -0.16 8.15 -3.81
CA ALA A 76 0.21 8.10 -2.40
C ALA A 76 1.05 9.33 -1.99
N THR A 77 1.96 9.77 -2.86
CA THR A 77 2.78 10.98 -2.65
C THR A 77 1.91 12.23 -2.59
N GLN A 78 0.93 12.37 -3.47
CA GLN A 78 -0.03 13.49 -3.46
C GLN A 78 -0.87 13.48 -2.19
N ASN A 79 -1.42 12.33 -1.80
CA ASN A 79 -2.24 12.20 -0.59
C ASN A 79 -1.43 12.44 0.69
N LYS A 80 -0.15 12.04 0.73
CA LYS A 80 0.77 12.41 1.81
C LYS A 80 0.86 13.94 1.95
N ALA A 81 1.07 14.66 0.84
CA ALA A 81 1.21 16.11 0.86
C ALA A 81 -0.06 16.79 1.41
N VAL A 82 -1.26 16.35 0.98
CA VAL A 82 -2.55 16.86 1.47
C VAL A 82 -2.70 16.63 2.98
N HIS A 83 -2.42 15.41 3.46
CA HIS A 83 -2.53 15.10 4.89
C HIS A 83 -1.57 15.89 5.76
N THR A 84 -0.36 16.17 5.25
CA THR A 84 0.63 16.92 6.01
C THR A 84 0.28 18.41 6.07
N LEU A 85 -0.24 18.99 4.97
CA LEU A 85 -0.71 20.38 4.94
C LEU A 85 -1.88 20.61 5.89
N GLN A 86 -2.79 19.65 6.02
CA GLN A 86 -3.94 19.73 6.92
C GLN A 86 -3.58 19.57 8.40
N ALA A 87 -2.41 19.00 8.71
CA ALA A 87 -2.01 18.72 10.08
C ALA A 87 -1.39 19.93 10.80
N ASP A 88 -1.20 21.09 10.15
CA ASP A 88 -0.53 22.30 10.70
C ASP A 88 0.87 22.05 11.32
N ASN A 89 1.43 20.86 11.11
CA ASN A 89 2.56 20.36 11.89
C ASN A 89 3.93 20.63 11.23
N GLY A 90 4.02 21.23 10.05
CA GLY A 90 5.31 21.62 9.44
C GLY A 90 6.32 20.50 9.13
N PHE A 91 6.06 19.25 9.55
CA PHE A 91 6.96 18.11 9.41
C PHE A 91 6.51 17.21 8.24
N LEU A 92 6.80 17.63 7.01
CA LEU A 92 6.67 16.80 5.80
C LEU A 92 7.54 15.53 5.83
N ASP A 93 8.53 15.50 6.72
CA ASP A 93 9.61 14.51 6.71
C ASP A 93 9.59 13.52 7.87
N ALA A 94 8.74 13.71 8.89
CA ALA A 94 8.74 12.87 10.09
C ALA A 94 7.73 11.71 10.03
N CYS A 95 7.60 11.03 8.87
CA CYS A 95 6.72 9.88 8.73
C CYS A 95 7.39 8.70 8.03
N HIS A 96 6.87 7.50 8.29
CA HIS A 96 7.25 6.31 7.56
C HIS A 96 6.19 5.99 6.51
N ILE A 97 6.64 5.70 5.28
CA ILE A 97 5.78 5.21 4.22
C ILE A 97 6.03 3.73 4.08
N ILE A 98 4.98 2.93 4.22
CA ILE A 98 5.02 1.49 4.10
C ILE A 98 4.25 1.12 2.84
N THR A 99 4.97 0.58 1.86
CA THR A 99 4.38 0.00 0.65
C THR A 99 4.39 -1.50 0.79
N ALA A 100 3.21 -2.11 0.67
CA ALA A 100 3.04 -3.55 0.75
C ALA A 100 2.52 -4.11 -0.57
N ILE A 101 2.93 -5.33 -0.88
CA ILE A 101 2.47 -6.09 -2.03
C ILE A 101 1.99 -7.43 -1.50
N ARG A 102 0.84 -7.89 -2.00
CA ARG A 102 0.34 -9.22 -1.70
C ARG A 102 -0.13 -9.92 -2.97
N MET A 103 -0.14 -11.24 -2.90
CA MET A 103 -0.83 -12.12 -3.84
C MET A 103 -1.93 -12.79 -3.01
N PRO A 104 -3.20 -12.36 -3.11
CA PRO A 104 -4.28 -13.03 -2.39
C PRO A 104 -4.36 -14.49 -2.86
N THR A 105 -4.44 -15.39 -1.89
CA THR A 105 -4.60 -16.84 -2.08
C THR A 105 -6.06 -17.24 -2.02
#